data_AF-A0A841GSE6-F1
#
_entry.id   AF-A0A841GSE6-F1
#
_cell.length_a   1.000
_cell.length_b   1.000
_cell.length_c   1.000
_cell.angle_alpha   90.00
_cell.angle_beta   90.00
_cell.angle_gamma   90.00
#
_symmetry.space_group_name_H-M   'P 1'
#
loop_
_entity.id
_entity.type
_entity.pdbx_description
1 polymer ?
#
loop_
_entity_poly.entity_id
_entity_poly.type
_entity_poly.pdbx_seq_one_letter_code
_entity_poly.pdbx_strand_id
1 'polypeptide(L)'
;MKDLLENQIKLLKSIIESFKLSERALIEKDVQNLSRHISKVEEYSFNFERLEEELNKEVNKRGYTSIKEYIEKTNDSEIAYLLATLVENLNELTIVMSNFKNLVDFENKYFEFIKSLFSNTSTTSTYTKKGYGVDQKSLIDKTY
;
A
#
# COMPACT_ATOMS: atom_id res chain seq x y z
N MET A 1 -27.08 -6.30 15.85
CA MET A 1 -26.47 -5.01 15.47
C MET A 1 -25.18 -4.77 16.23
N LYS A 2 -25.21 -4.75 17.58
CA LYS A 2 -24.01 -4.69 18.42
C LYS A 2 -22.93 -5.70 18.02
N ASP A 3 -23.27 -6.99 18.02
CA ASP A 3 -22.34 -8.07 17.67
C ASP A 3 -21.76 -7.93 16.25
N LEU A 4 -22.55 -7.38 15.31
CA LEU A 4 -22.09 -7.13 13.94
C LEU A 4 -21.00 -6.04 13.93
N LEU A 5 -21.24 -4.93 14.64
CA LEU A 5 -20.26 -3.85 14.78
C LEU A 5 -18.99 -4.31 15.53
N GLU A 6 -19.13 -5.08 16.60
CA GLU A 6 -17.98 -5.64 17.33
C GLU A 6 -17.13 -6.55 16.43
N ASN A 7 -17.79 -7.39 15.62
CA ASN A 7 -17.10 -8.25 14.65
C ASN A 7 -16.44 -7.45 13.53
N GLN A 8 -17.09 -6.39 13.03
CA GLN A 8 -16.49 -5.47 12.06
C GLN A 8 -15.24 -4.79 12.63
N ILE A 9 -15.30 -4.27 13.85
CA ILE A 9 -14.14 -3.67 14.54
C ILE A 9 -13.00 -4.69 14.67
N LYS A 10 -13.31 -5.94 15.04
CA LYS A 10 -12.31 -7.01 15.17
C LYS A 10 -11.65 -7.34 13.82
N LEU A 11 -12.42 -7.44 12.75
CA LEU A 11 -11.88 -7.65 11.40
C LEU A 11 -11.02 -6.46 10.97
N LEU A 12 -11.47 -5.24 11.22
CA LEU A 12 -10.74 -4.03 10.86
C LEU A 12 -9.37 -3.96 11.56
N LYS A 13 -9.32 -4.30 12.85
CA LYS A 13 -8.05 -4.45 13.59
C LYS A 13 -7.14 -5.53 12.99
N SER A 14 -7.73 -6.62 12.49
CA SER A 14 -6.98 -7.70 11.85
C SER A 14 -6.43 -7.28 10.47
N ILE A 15 -7.17 -6.45 9.73
CA ILE A 15 -6.71 -5.83 8.48
C ILE A 15 -5.54 -4.88 8.78
N ILE A 16 -5.68 -3.99 9.76
CA ILE A 16 -4.64 -3.04 10.18
C ILE A 16 -3.35 -3.79 10.54
N GLU A 17 -3.45 -4.82 11.37
CA GLU A 17 -2.29 -5.63 11.77
C GLU A 17 -1.66 -6.34 10.56
N SER A 18 -2.47 -6.86 9.64
CA SER A 18 -1.95 -7.51 8.44
C SER A 18 -1.22 -6.54 7.51
N PHE A 19 -1.66 -5.28 7.41
CA PHE A 19 -0.89 -4.26 6.70
C PHE A 19 0.42 -3.91 7.40
N LYS A 20 0.44 -3.76 8.75
CA LYS A 20 1.68 -3.50 9.51
C LYS A 20 2.69 -4.64 9.34
N LEU A 21 2.22 -5.89 9.34
CA LEU A 21 3.07 -7.07 9.09
C LEU A 21 3.53 -7.13 7.63
N SER A 22 2.69 -6.73 6.67
CA SER A 22 3.08 -6.60 5.26
C SER A 22 4.16 -5.54 5.07
N GLU A 23 4.04 -4.39 5.72
CA GLU A 23 5.06 -3.33 5.74
C GLU A 23 6.39 -3.86 6.26
N ARG A 24 6.38 -4.57 7.39
CA ARG A 24 7.59 -5.19 7.94
C ARG A 24 8.22 -6.19 6.97
N ALA A 25 7.42 -7.09 6.41
CA ALA A 25 7.89 -8.09 5.45
C ALA A 25 8.48 -7.44 4.18
N LEU A 26 7.91 -6.33 3.71
CA LEU A 26 8.42 -5.57 2.56
C LEU A 26 9.80 -4.95 2.85
N ILE A 27 10.00 -4.44 4.07
CA ILE A 27 11.30 -3.91 4.53
C ILE A 27 12.34 -5.03 4.64
N GLU A 28 11.94 -6.16 5.23
CA GLU A 28 12.80 -7.34 5.43
C GLU A 28 13.06 -8.13 4.13
N LYS A 29 12.42 -7.75 3.01
CA LYS A 29 12.45 -8.46 1.72
C LYS A 29 11.94 -9.90 1.81
N ASP A 30 11.09 -10.18 2.79
CA ASP A 30 10.43 -11.47 2.95
C ASP A 30 9.18 -11.53 2.07
N VAL A 31 9.38 -11.92 0.81
CA VAL A 31 8.31 -12.00 -0.19
C VAL A 31 7.23 -13.02 0.20
N GLN A 32 7.59 -14.10 0.91
CA GLN A 32 6.63 -15.13 1.31
C GLN A 32 5.66 -14.60 2.36
N ASN A 33 6.19 -13.96 3.42
CA ASN A 33 5.34 -13.35 4.44
C ASN A 33 4.58 -12.15 3.89
N LEU A 34 5.18 -11.34 3.03
CA LEU A 34 4.48 -10.24 2.35
C LEU A 34 3.25 -10.76 1.60
N SER A 35 3.42 -11.77 0.75
CA SER A 35 2.30 -12.37 0.01
C SER A 35 1.23 -12.94 0.95
N ARG A 36 1.63 -13.64 2.01
CA ARG A 36 0.72 -14.21 3.01
C ARG A 36 -0.10 -13.13 3.71
N HIS A 37 0.52 -12.03 4.12
CA HIS A 37 -0.16 -10.97 4.86
C HIS A 37 -1.11 -10.16 3.95
N ILE A 38 -0.75 -9.94 2.69
CA ILE A 38 -1.64 -9.29 1.71
C ILE A 38 -2.87 -10.18 1.41
N SER A 39 -2.70 -11.49 1.23
CA SER A 39 -3.86 -12.38 1.04
C SER A 39 -4.82 -12.37 2.24
N LYS A 40 -4.30 -12.22 3.46
CA LYS A 40 -5.13 -12.05 4.66
C LYS A 40 -5.89 -10.72 4.65
N VAL A 41 -5.27 -9.64 4.20
CA VAL A 41 -5.96 -8.34 4.02
C VAL A 41 -7.16 -8.50 3.10
N GLU A 42 -6.99 -9.19 1.96
CA GLU A 42 -8.08 -9.45 1.01
C GLU A 42 -9.20 -10.28 1.65
N GLU A 43 -8.85 -11.39 2.31
CA GLU A 43 -9.80 -12.26 3.00
C GLU A 43 -10.61 -11.52 4.07
N TYR A 44 -9.93 -10.73 4.91
CA TYR A 44 -10.59 -9.95 5.95
C TYR A 44 -11.44 -8.82 5.38
N SER A 45 -11.02 -8.18 4.28
CA SER A 45 -11.78 -7.13 3.61
C SER A 45 -13.09 -7.69 3.02
N PHE A 46 -13.02 -8.86 2.39
CA PHE A 46 -14.22 -9.55 1.88
C PHE A 46 -15.19 -9.92 3.02
N ASN A 47 -14.67 -10.42 4.14
CA ASN A 47 -15.50 -10.71 5.31
C ASN A 47 -16.10 -9.45 5.93
N PHE A 48 -15.39 -8.33 5.90
CA PHE A 48 -15.88 -7.04 6.38
C PHE A 48 -17.05 -6.54 5.53
N GLU A 49 -16.94 -6.60 4.20
CA GLU A 49 -18.01 -6.24 3.26
C GLU A 49 -19.28 -7.06 3.52
N ARG A 50 -19.14 -8.37 3.73
CA ARG A 50 -20.27 -9.24 4.08
C ARG A 50 -20.95 -8.81 5.38
N LEU A 51 -20.19 -8.46 6.42
CA LEU A 51 -20.76 -7.98 7.68
C LEU A 51 -21.45 -6.61 7.52
N GLU A 52 -20.95 -5.75 6.63
CA GLU A 52 -21.58 -4.46 6.32
C GLU A 52 -22.93 -4.65 5.63
N GLU A 53 -23.03 -5.61 4.70
CA GLU A 53 -24.33 -5.98 4.13
C GLU A 53 -25.30 -6.54 5.19
N GLU A 54 -24.82 -7.38 6.09
CA GLU A 54 -25.62 -7.93 7.19
C GLU A 54 -26.10 -6.83 8.15
N LEU A 55 -25.24 -5.87 8.46
CA LEU A 55 -25.56 -4.69 9.27
C LEU A 55 -26.66 -3.87 8.60
N ASN A 56 -26.52 -3.57 7.31
CA ASN A 56 -27.54 -2.83 6.55
C ASN A 56 -28.88 -3.58 6.51
N LYS A 57 -28.87 -4.90 6.35
CA LYS A 57 -30.09 -5.73 6.42
C LYS A 57 -30.73 -5.65 7.82
N GLU A 58 -29.95 -5.68 8.89
CA GLU A 58 -30.44 -5.59 10.27
C GLU A 58 -31.02 -4.21 10.60
N VAL A 59 -30.40 -3.13 10.11
CA VAL A 59 -30.89 -1.75 10.24
C VAL A 59 -32.24 -1.60 9.53
N ASN A 60 -32.33 -2.08 8.28
CA ASN A 60 -33.56 -2.04 7.50
C ASN A 60 -34.69 -2.85 8.13
N LYS A 61 -34.39 -4.04 8.69
CA LYS A 61 -35.37 -4.86 9.43
C LYS A 61 -35.98 -4.13 10.63
N ARG A 62 -35.23 -3.22 11.24
CA ARG A 62 -35.69 -2.40 12.37
C ARG A 62 -36.47 -1.16 11.93
N GLY A 63 -36.67 -0.95 10.62
CA GLY A 63 -37.44 0.15 10.07
C GLY A 63 -36.65 1.45 9.88
N TYR A 64 -35.33 1.38 9.91
CA TYR A 64 -34.45 2.53 9.67
C TYR A 64 -33.75 2.39 8.32
N THR A 65 -33.54 3.50 7.62
CA THR A 65 -32.88 3.54 6.30
C THR A 65 -31.36 3.52 6.41
N SER A 66 -30.80 3.90 7.57
CA SER A 66 -29.37 3.89 7.83
C SER A 66 -29.08 3.76 9.33
N ILE A 67 -27.85 3.34 9.66
CA ILE A 67 -27.43 3.23 11.06
C ILE A 67 -27.36 4.61 11.75
N LYS A 68 -27.08 5.66 10.98
CA LYS A 68 -27.15 7.04 11.46
C LYS A 68 -28.56 7.38 11.93
N GLU A 69 -29.56 7.10 11.10
CA GLU A 69 -30.97 7.33 11.45
C GLU A 69 -31.40 6.50 12.67
N TYR A 70 -30.92 5.25 12.78
CA TYR A 70 -31.13 4.42 13.96
C TYR A 70 -30.63 5.12 15.23
N ILE A 71 -29.39 5.61 15.26
CA ILE A 71 -28.82 6.29 16.43
C ILE A 71 -29.59 7.58 16.74
N GLU A 72 -29.84 8.42 15.74
CA GLU A 72 -30.52 9.72 15.93
C GLU A 72 -31.92 9.56 16.55
N LYS A 73 -32.63 8.47 16.22
CA LYS A 73 -33.98 8.20 16.73
C LYS A 73 -34.02 7.42 18.04
N THR A 74 -33.04 6.56 18.29
CA THR A 74 -33.02 5.68 19.48
C THR A 74 -32.17 6.22 20.62
N ASN A 75 -31.25 7.15 20.34
CA ASN A 75 -30.21 7.59 21.28
C ASN A 75 -29.45 6.41 21.92
N ASP A 76 -29.24 5.34 21.15
CA ASP A 76 -28.49 4.17 21.60
C ASP A 76 -26.99 4.51 21.74
N SER A 77 -26.59 4.89 22.96
CA SER A 77 -25.23 5.33 23.27
C SER A 77 -24.17 4.24 23.06
N GLU A 78 -24.54 2.97 23.18
CA GLU A 78 -23.60 1.86 23.01
C GLU A 78 -23.27 1.65 21.53
N ILE A 79 -24.30 1.65 20.67
CA ILE A 79 -24.12 1.56 19.22
C ILE A 79 -23.38 2.80 18.69
N ALA A 80 -23.67 3.99 19.22
CA ALA A 80 -22.93 5.21 18.88
C ALA A 80 -21.44 5.11 19.24
N TYR A 81 -21.11 4.57 20.42
CA TYR A 81 -19.73 4.34 20.83
C TYR A 81 -18.99 3.34 19.92
N LEU A 82 -19.66 2.23 19.56
CA LEU A 82 -19.09 1.24 18.65
C LEU A 82 -18.83 1.83 17.26
N LEU A 83 -19.74 2.66 16.75
CA LEU A 83 -19.54 3.34 15.47
C LEU A 83 -18.40 4.35 15.52
N ALA A 84 -18.26 5.12 16.61
CA ALA A 84 -17.11 5.99 16.80
C ALA A 84 -15.81 5.18 16.79
N THR A 85 -15.78 4.05 17.50
CA THR A 85 -14.64 3.12 17.51
C THR A 85 -14.35 2.58 16.10
N LEU A 86 -15.37 2.23 15.32
CA LEU A 86 -15.21 1.75 13.95
C LEU A 86 -14.57 2.83 13.06
N VAL A 87 -15.02 4.08 13.17
CA VAL A 87 -14.45 5.23 12.43
C VAL A 87 -13.00 5.49 12.82
N GLU A 88 -12.65 5.40 14.11
CA GLU A 88 -11.26 5.52 14.57
C GLU A 88 -10.35 4.47 13.93
N ASN A 89 -10.80 3.21 13.90
CA ASN A 89 -10.04 2.13 13.26
C ASN A 89 -9.96 2.33 11.73
N LEU A 90 -10.99 2.90 11.07
CA LEU A 90 -10.93 3.23 9.64
C LEU A 90 -9.89 4.32 9.34
N ASN A 91 -9.77 5.31 10.22
CA ASN A 91 -8.75 6.34 10.13
C ASN A 91 -7.35 5.73 10.30
N GLU A 92 -7.15 4.86 11.29
CA GLU A 92 -5.88 4.14 11.45
C GLU A 92 -5.54 3.30 10.22
N LEU A 93 -6.51 2.56 9.68
CA LEU A 93 -6.33 1.77 8.47
C LEU A 93 -5.87 2.65 7.29
N THR A 94 -6.48 3.82 7.12
CA THR A 94 -6.11 4.77 6.06
C THR A 94 -4.64 5.20 6.17
N ILE A 95 -4.18 5.49 7.39
CA ILE A 95 -2.78 5.86 7.66
C ILE A 95 -1.84 4.70 7.30
N VAL A 96 -2.14 3.50 7.81
CA VAL A 96 -1.30 2.32 7.60
C VAL A 96 -1.24 1.94 6.11
N MET A 97 -2.37 1.99 5.40
CA MET A 97 -2.41 1.75 3.95
C MET A 97 -1.58 2.79 3.18
N SER A 98 -1.64 4.06 3.59
CA SER A 98 -0.85 5.13 2.97
C SER A 98 0.65 4.88 3.14
N ASN A 99 1.08 4.50 4.35
CA ASN A 99 2.48 4.16 4.62
C ASN A 99 2.95 2.97 3.78
N PHE A 100 2.15 1.90 3.75
CA PHE A 100 2.46 0.71 2.94
C PHE A 100 2.58 1.06 1.45
N LYS A 101 1.65 1.86 0.91
CA LYS A 101 1.71 2.34 -0.48
C LYS A 101 2.99 3.14 -0.75
N ASN A 102 3.36 4.06 0.14
CA ASN A 102 4.56 4.87 -0.02
C ASN A 102 5.83 4.01 -0.06
N LEU A 103 5.89 2.94 0.74
CA LEU A 103 7.00 1.98 0.70
C LEU A 103 7.04 1.21 -0.63
N VAL A 104 5.91 0.71 -1.11
CA VAL A 104 5.84 0.02 -2.41
C VAL A 104 6.25 0.97 -3.55
N ASP A 105 5.78 2.21 -3.54
CA ASP A 105 6.14 3.23 -4.53
C ASP A 105 7.65 3.53 -4.51
N PHE A 106 8.26 3.56 -3.31
CA PHE A 106 9.70 3.71 -3.17
C PHE A 106 10.46 2.52 -3.76
N GLU A 107 10.06 1.30 -3.44
CA GLU A 107 10.70 0.07 -3.94
C GLU A 107 10.63 -0.02 -5.47
N ASN A 108 9.49 0.31 -6.06
CA ASN A 108 9.32 0.34 -7.51
C ASN A 108 10.24 1.38 -8.16
N LYS A 109 10.33 2.59 -7.60
CA LYS A 109 11.25 3.63 -8.09
C LYS A 109 12.71 3.22 -7.95
N TYR A 110 13.07 2.58 -6.85
CA TYR A 110 14.42 2.06 -6.63
C TYR A 110 14.76 0.99 -7.65
N PHE A 111 13.85 0.04 -7.90
CA PHE A 111 14.04 -1.00 -8.91
C PHE A 111 14.22 -0.40 -10.31
N GLU A 112 13.38 0.56 -10.73
CA GLU A 112 13.52 1.22 -12.02
C GLU A 112 14.83 2.03 -12.11
N PHE A 113 15.26 2.68 -11.03
CA PHE A 113 16.57 3.34 -10.97
C PHE A 113 17.71 2.36 -11.19
N ILE A 114 17.75 1.23 -10.46
CA ILE A 114 18.78 0.21 -10.60
C ILE A 114 18.78 -0.36 -12.02
N LYS A 115 17.61 -0.71 -12.55
CA LYS A 115 17.45 -1.19 -13.92
C LYS A 115 18.02 -0.20 -14.93
N SER A 116 17.80 1.11 -14.75
CA SER A 116 18.34 2.16 -15.63
C SER A 116 19.88 2.22 -15.66
N LEU A 117 20.56 1.85 -14.56
CA LEU A 117 22.02 1.78 -14.51
C LEU A 117 22.55 0.63 -15.36
N PHE A 118 21.86 -0.50 -15.39
CA PHE A 118 22.26 -1.70 -16.13
C PHE A 118 21.76 -1.70 -17.59
N SER A 119 20.66 -1.01 -17.90
CA SER A 119 20.13 -0.92 -19.27
C SER A 119 20.78 0.17 -20.12
N ASN A 120 21.50 1.13 -19.50
CA ASN A 120 22.25 2.19 -20.19
C ASN A 120 23.69 1.80 -20.59
N THR A 121 24.06 0.51 -20.54
CA THR A 121 25.40 0.04 -20.97
C THR A 121 25.64 0.07 -22.49
N SER A 122 24.70 0.62 -23.28
CA SER A 122 24.88 0.85 -24.72
C SER A 122 25.51 2.21 -25.07
N THR A 123 25.95 3.01 -24.09
CA THR A 123 27.05 3.96 -24.32
C THR A 123 28.35 3.25 -24.00
N THR A 124 28.93 2.63 -25.04
CA THR A 124 30.35 2.27 -25.08
C THR A 124 31.18 3.35 -24.40
N SER A 125 31.87 3.00 -23.31
CA SER A 125 32.84 3.90 -22.68
C SER A 125 33.71 4.53 -23.76
N THR A 126 33.83 5.85 -23.77
CA THR A 126 34.77 6.59 -24.63
C THR A 126 36.24 6.34 -24.28
N TYR A 127 36.53 5.44 -23.34
CA TYR A 127 37.85 4.85 -23.17
C TYR A 127 38.12 3.81 -24.26
N THR A 128 38.45 4.29 -25.45
CA THR A 128 39.17 3.50 -26.43
C THR A 128 40.53 3.11 -25.85
N LYS A 129 40.86 1.81 -25.91
CA LYS A 129 42.18 1.22 -25.61
C LYS A 129 43.23 1.62 -26.66
N LYS A 130 43.30 2.90 -27.02
CA LYS A 130 44.40 3.51 -27.76
C LYS A 130 44.78 4.75 -26.98
N GLY A 131 45.94 4.68 -26.34
CA GLY A 131 46.41 5.63 -25.36
C GLY A 131 46.47 7.07 -25.87
N TYR A 132 46.58 7.97 -24.90
CA TYR A 132 47.08 9.32 -25.12
C TYR A 132 48.39 9.25 -25.93
N GLY A 133 48.33 9.81 -27.13
CA GLY A 133 49.49 10.07 -27.99
C GLY A 133 49.82 8.93 -28.95
N VAL A 134 49.38 9.04 -30.20
CA VAL A 134 50.21 8.80 -31.40
C VAL A 134 49.64 9.64 -32.55
N ASP A 135 50.48 10.58 -33.00
CA ASP A 135 50.58 11.22 -34.33
C ASP A 135 49.42 12.07 -34.88
N GLN A 136 49.45 13.36 -34.51
CA GLN A 136 49.22 14.42 -35.48
C GLN A 136 50.33 14.37 -36.54
N LYS A 137 50.14 13.59 -37.61
CA LYS A 137 50.96 13.74 -38.81
C LYS A 137 50.54 14.99 -39.58
N SER A 138 51.31 16.05 -39.33
CA SER A 138 51.81 17.01 -40.33
C SER A 138 50.77 17.53 -41.34
N LEU A 139 50.10 18.61 -40.95
CA LEU A 139 49.77 19.68 -41.88
C LEU A 139 50.86 20.75 -41.67
N ILE A 140 51.49 21.17 -42.77
CA ILE A 140 52.68 22.03 -42.89
C ILE A 140 53.95 21.20 -43.11
N ASP A 141 54.28 20.98 -44.38
CA ASP A 141 55.56 21.49 -44.85
C ASP A 141 55.36 22.30 -46.14
N LYS A 142 55.99 23.47 -46.17
CA LYS A 142 55.87 24.49 -47.20
C LYS A 142 56.87 24.21 -48.34
N THR A 143 56.39 24.41 -49.58
CA THR A 143 57.07 24.94 -50.79
C THR A 143 58.60 24.81 -50.95
N TYR A 144 59.04 24.31 -52.11
CA TYR A 144 59.75 25.08 -53.15
C TYR A 144 59.49 24.48 -54.54
#